data_AF-A0A382YQF2-F1
#
_entry.id   AF-A0A382YQF2-F1
#
_cell.length_a   1.000
_cell.length_b   1.000
_cell.length_c   1.000
_cell.angle_alpha   90.00
_cell.angle_beta   90.00
_cell.angle_gamma   90.00
#
_symmetry.space_group_name_H-M   'P 1'
#
loop_
_entity.id
_entity.type
_entity.pdbx_description
1 polymer ?
#
loop_
_entity_poly.entity_id
_entity_poly.type
_entity_poly.pdbx_seq_one_letter_code
_entity_poly.pdbx_strand_id
1 'polypeptide(L)'
;MYRRQMNKVGRDGKEKWVIRNNGGIYFTYSEAQKKYKLTRPRFQRAIDDLIDKGFIEINHHGGGMMKDPSTYSISEKWDNYGTDKFKVAPRKRDTRKLGFASGDWEEKTGKKRKKNQI
;
A
#
# COMPACT_ATOMS: atom_id res chain seq x y z
N MET A 1 12.80 -1.84 0.56
CA MET A 1 12.35 -0.45 0.38
C MET A 1 12.91 -0.06 -0.94
N TYR A 2 12.03 0.19 -1.89
CA TYR A 2 12.43 0.72 -3.18
C TYR A 2 12.01 2.17 -3.26
N ARG A 3 13.00 3.05 -3.28
CA ARG A 3 12.81 4.51 -3.22
C ARG A 3 12.41 5.04 -4.59
N ARG A 4 11.71 6.17 -4.60
CA ARG A 4 11.43 6.94 -5.82
C ARG A 4 12.73 7.23 -6.58
N GLN A 5 12.74 6.93 -7.87
CA GLN A 5 13.81 7.28 -8.80
C GLN A 5 13.25 8.26 -9.82
N MET A 6 13.98 9.35 -10.08
CA MET A 6 13.56 10.41 -11.00
C MET A 6 14.61 10.57 -12.09
N ASN A 7 14.15 10.69 -13.33
CA ASN A 7 14.99 10.98 -14.47
C ASN A 7 14.52 12.27 -15.12
N LYS A 8 15.46 13.04 -15.67
CA LYS A 8 15.14 14.11 -16.61
C LYS A 8 14.84 13.49 -17.97
N VAL A 9 13.74 13.91 -18.58
CA VAL A 9 13.36 13.55 -19.94
C VAL A 9 12.94 14.80 -20.68
N GLY A 10 13.27 14.85 -21.96
CA GLY A 10 12.96 15.99 -22.82
C GLY A 10 14.17 16.45 -23.59
N ARG A 11 13.94 17.45 -24.45
CA ARG A 11 15.01 18.13 -25.17
C ARG A 11 15.70 19.11 -24.23
N ASP A 12 16.98 19.35 -24.46
CA ASP A 12 17.77 20.33 -23.73
C ASP A 12 17.03 21.70 -23.66
N GLY A 13 16.97 22.28 -22.48
CA GLY A 13 16.16 23.48 -22.18
C GLY A 13 14.64 23.28 -21.96
N LYS A 14 14.09 22.08 -22.21
CA LYS A 14 12.67 21.71 -21.94
C LYS A 14 12.55 20.41 -21.14
N GLU A 15 13.54 20.13 -20.31
CA GLU A 15 13.59 18.92 -19.49
C GLU A 15 12.47 18.91 -18.45
N LYS A 16 11.81 17.75 -18.30
CA LYS A 16 10.84 17.47 -17.25
C LYS A 16 11.34 16.33 -16.39
N TRP A 17 11.10 16.42 -15.09
CA TRP A 17 11.37 15.31 -14.19
C TRP A 17 10.21 14.32 -14.23
N VAL A 18 10.50 13.07 -14.56
CA VAL A 18 9.53 11.97 -14.47
C VAL A 18 10.00 10.92 -13.48
N ILE A 19 9.02 10.31 -12.82
CA ILE A 19 9.26 9.22 -11.88
C ILE A 19 9.44 7.93 -12.69
N ARG A 20 10.66 7.40 -12.71
CA ARG A 20 11.02 6.22 -13.51
C ARG A 20 10.32 4.95 -13.02
N ASN A 21 10.18 4.81 -11.70
CA ASN A 21 9.63 3.62 -11.05
C ASN A 21 8.24 3.84 -10.46
N ASN A 22 7.41 4.65 -11.12
CA ASN A 22 6.06 4.91 -10.65
C ASN A 22 5.27 3.59 -10.58
N GLY A 23 4.60 3.32 -9.45
CA GLY A 23 3.91 2.05 -9.21
C GLY A 23 4.80 0.89 -8.76
N GLY A 24 6.13 1.05 -8.78
CA GLY A 24 7.11 0.08 -8.26
C GLY A 24 7.69 0.46 -6.89
N ILE A 25 7.26 1.59 -6.32
CA ILE A 25 7.73 2.06 -5.01
C ILE A 25 7.14 1.14 -3.94
N TYR A 26 7.96 0.59 -3.06
CA TYR A 26 7.45 -0.21 -1.94
C TYR A 26 8.19 0.13 -0.65
N PHE A 27 7.43 0.10 0.44
CA PHE A 27 7.95 0.33 1.77
C PHE A 27 7.22 -0.55 2.78
N THR A 28 7.95 -1.51 3.35
CA THR A 28 7.36 -2.55 4.20
C THR A 28 7.29 -2.13 5.67
N TYR A 29 6.36 -2.72 6.43
CA TYR A 29 6.25 -2.52 7.87
C TYR A 29 7.56 -2.81 8.61
N SER A 30 8.26 -3.88 8.24
CA SER A 30 9.53 -4.27 8.86
C SER A 30 10.61 -3.20 8.66
N GLU A 31 10.65 -2.58 7.49
CA GLU A 31 11.60 -1.50 7.21
C GLU A 31 11.24 -0.20 7.91
N ALA A 32 9.95 0.13 7.99
CA ALA A 32 9.46 1.26 8.75
C ALA A 32 9.83 1.15 10.24
N GLN A 33 9.65 -0.02 10.82
CA GLN A 33 10.02 -0.27 12.22
C GLN A 33 11.54 -0.25 12.44
N LYS A 34 12.31 -0.91 11.57
CA LYS A 34 13.78 -1.00 11.72
C LYS A 34 14.47 0.35 11.52
N LYS A 35 14.12 1.08 10.45
CA LYS A 35 14.81 2.32 10.05
C LYS A 35 14.26 3.56 10.74
N TYR A 36 12.94 3.63 10.95
CA TYR A 36 12.26 4.84 11.41
C TYR A 36 11.57 4.66 12.77
N LYS A 37 11.72 3.50 13.41
CA LYS A 37 11.11 3.18 14.72
C LYS A 37 9.59 3.40 14.74
N LEU A 38 8.94 3.31 13.58
CA LEU A 38 7.50 3.44 13.47
C LEU A 38 6.83 2.14 13.88
N THR A 39 5.88 2.21 14.81
CA THR A 39 5.02 1.07 15.13
C THR A 39 4.13 0.75 13.93
N ARG A 40 3.71 -0.52 13.80
CA ARG A 40 2.86 -0.96 12.68
C ARG A 40 1.58 -0.12 12.55
N PRO A 41 0.84 0.19 13.62
CA PRO A 41 -0.35 1.04 13.52
C PRO A 41 -0.03 2.47 13.09
N ARG A 42 1.06 3.06 13.60
CA ARG A 42 1.47 4.41 13.21
C ARG A 42 1.86 4.48 11.74
N PHE A 43 2.58 3.47 11.25
CA PHE A 43 2.93 3.39 9.84
C PHE A 43 1.70 3.20 8.94
N GLN A 44 0.74 2.38 9.36
CA GLN A 44 -0.53 2.23 8.63
C GLN A 44 -1.29 3.56 8.54
N ARG A 45 -1.46 4.27 9.67
CA ARG A 45 -2.11 5.59 9.69
C ARG A 45 -1.41 6.59 8.76
N ALA A 46 -0.09 6.61 8.76
CA ALA A 46 0.67 7.47 7.85
C ALA A 46 0.42 7.14 6.37
N ILE A 47 0.29 5.86 6.01
CA ILE A 47 -0.09 5.46 4.65
C ILE A 47 -1.52 5.92 4.34
N ASP A 48 -2.46 5.68 5.25
CA ASP A 48 -3.85 6.07 5.07
C ASP A 48 -3.97 7.60 4.89
N ASP A 49 -3.25 8.39 5.69
CA ASP A 49 -3.17 9.86 5.57
C ASP A 49 -2.60 10.33 4.23
N LEU A 50 -1.62 9.61 3.68
CA LEU A 50 -1.02 9.96 2.39
C LEU A 50 -1.95 9.63 1.22
N ILE A 51 -2.71 8.53 1.32
CA ILE A 51 -3.74 8.17 0.34
C ILE A 51 -4.89 9.18 0.40
N ASP A 52 -5.34 9.50 1.62
CA ASP A 52 -6.44 10.42 1.86
C ASP A 52 -6.17 11.82 1.31
N LYS A 53 -4.92 12.29 1.42
CA LYS A 53 -4.47 13.56 0.82
C LYS A 53 -4.15 13.48 -0.67
N GLY A 54 -4.23 12.30 -1.28
CA GLY A 54 -3.97 12.11 -2.71
C GLY A 54 -2.48 12.19 -3.10
N PHE A 55 -1.56 11.97 -2.16
CA PHE A 55 -0.12 11.91 -2.46
C PHE A 55 0.29 10.58 -3.07
N ILE A 56 -0.32 9.49 -2.62
CA ILE A 56 0.00 8.13 -3.07
C ILE A 56 -1.26 7.33 -3.39
N GLU A 57 -1.13 6.40 -4.32
CA GLU A 57 -2.16 5.40 -4.63
C GLU A 57 -1.56 4.01 -4.49
N ILE A 58 -2.39 3.03 -4.12
CA ILE A 58 -1.96 1.64 -4.03
C ILE A 58 -2.03 1.06 -5.45
N ASN A 59 -0.86 0.76 -6.03
CA ASN A 59 -0.78 0.13 -7.35
C ASN A 59 -1.00 -1.39 -7.24
N HIS A 60 -0.42 -2.01 -6.21
CA HIS A 60 -0.58 -3.44 -5.95
C HIS A 60 -0.77 -3.70 -4.46
N HIS A 61 -1.79 -4.50 -4.14
CA HIS A 61 -2.02 -4.97 -2.78
C HIS A 61 -1.33 -6.31 -2.57
N GLY A 62 -0.17 -6.27 -1.91
CA GLY A 62 0.64 -7.44 -1.60
C GLY A 62 -0.01 -8.43 -0.62
N GLY A 63 0.39 -9.69 -0.71
CA GLY A 63 -0.08 -10.79 0.14
C GLY A 63 0.97 -11.27 1.14
N GLY A 64 0.62 -11.28 2.44
CA GLY A 64 1.53 -11.66 3.52
C GLY A 64 2.08 -13.09 3.44
N MET A 65 1.34 -14.02 2.81
CA MET A 65 1.76 -15.42 2.61
C MET A 65 2.81 -15.58 1.50
N MET A 66 2.81 -14.70 0.49
CA MET A 66 3.67 -14.82 -0.71
C MET A 66 4.93 -13.94 -0.65
N LYS A 67 5.24 -13.34 0.51
CA LYS A 67 6.31 -12.31 0.66
C LYS A 67 6.18 -11.17 -0.35
N ASP A 68 4.95 -10.91 -0.79
CA ASP A 68 4.64 -9.96 -1.83
C ASP A 68 4.34 -8.59 -1.20
N PRO A 69 5.17 -7.56 -1.40
CA PRO A 69 5.00 -6.26 -0.78
C PRO A 69 3.94 -5.42 -1.52
N SER A 70 3.19 -4.61 -0.77
CA SER A 70 2.36 -3.58 -1.39
C SER A 70 3.22 -2.57 -2.13
N THR A 71 2.85 -2.25 -3.37
CA THR A 71 3.49 -1.21 -4.16
C THR A 71 2.58 0.00 -4.30
N TYR A 72 3.21 1.16 -4.40
CA TYR A 72 2.57 2.46 -4.41
C TYR A 72 2.99 3.22 -5.67
N SER A 73 2.05 3.98 -6.22
CA SER A 73 2.28 5.01 -7.22
C SER A 73 2.15 6.39 -6.58
N ILE A 74 2.83 7.38 -7.16
CA ILE A 74 2.65 8.78 -6.79
C ILE A 74 1.51 9.32 -7.62
N SER A 75 0.57 9.98 -6.94
CA SER A 75 -0.59 10.60 -7.57
C SER A 75 -0.39 12.10 -7.64
N GLU A 76 -0.99 12.75 -8.64
CA GLU A 76 -1.03 14.21 -8.79
C GLU A 76 -2.31 14.80 -8.18
N LYS A 77 -3.19 13.96 -7.61
CA LYS A 77 -4.46 14.38 -7.02
C LYS A 77 -4.31 15.35 -5.85
N TRP A 78 -3.17 15.34 -5.18
CA TRP A 78 -2.85 16.26 -4.08
C TRP A 78 -2.97 17.74 -4.49
N ASP A 79 -2.80 18.09 -5.77
CA ASP A 79 -2.91 19.48 -6.25
C ASP A 79 -4.32 20.05 -6.04
N ASN A 80 -5.34 19.17 -6.01
CA ASN A 80 -6.71 19.57 -5.74
C ASN A 80 -7.07 19.51 -4.24
N TYR A 81 -6.15 19.10 -3.36
CA TYR A 81 -6.43 18.92 -1.93
C TYR A 81 -6.93 20.21 -1.27
N GLY A 82 -8.07 20.15 -0.59
CA GLY A 82 -8.72 21.33 0.03
C GLY A 82 -9.62 22.14 -0.91
N THR A 83 -9.77 21.73 -2.17
CA THR A 83 -10.75 22.32 -3.10
C THR A 83 -11.96 21.40 -3.27
N ASP A 84 -13.09 21.94 -3.76
CA ASP A 84 -14.30 21.15 -4.07
C ASP A 84 -14.06 20.06 -5.13
N LYS A 85 -12.95 20.16 -5.88
CA LYS A 85 -12.54 19.15 -6.87
C LYS A 85 -11.83 17.96 -6.23
N PHE A 86 -11.52 18.02 -4.94
CA PHE A 86 -10.87 16.93 -4.23
C PHE A 86 -11.83 15.77 -4.00
N LYS A 87 -11.69 14.72 -4.81
CA LYS A 87 -12.40 13.46 -4.58
C LYS A 87 -11.56 12.58 -3.66
N VAL A 88 -11.90 12.57 -2.38
CA VAL A 88 -11.33 11.64 -1.40
C VAL A 88 -11.63 10.21 -1.84
N ALA A 89 -10.60 9.43 -2.13
CA ALA A 89 -10.73 8.00 -2.41
C ALA A 89 -10.08 7.23 -1.25
N PRO A 90 -10.82 6.97 -0.15
CA PRO A 90 -10.26 6.25 0.97
C PRO A 90 -9.81 4.85 0.51
N ARG A 91 -8.76 4.33 1.15
CA ARG A 91 -8.24 3.00 0.86
C ARG A 91 -9.37 1.98 0.92
N LYS A 92 -9.66 1.34 -0.22
CA LYS A 92 -10.63 0.24 -0.26
C LYS A 92 -10.15 -0.89 0.65
N ARG A 93 -11.03 -1.39 1.51
CA ARG A 93 -10.75 -2.55 2.33
C ARG A 93 -10.54 -3.75 1.41
N ASP A 94 -9.50 -4.54 1.69
CA ASP A 94 -9.25 -5.76 0.92
C ASP A 94 -10.35 -6.78 1.22
N THR A 95 -11.15 -7.12 0.21
CA THR A 95 -12.29 -8.03 0.32
C THR A 95 -11.96 -9.45 -0.15
N ARG A 96 -10.71 -9.74 -0.53
CA ARG A 96 -10.31 -11.01 -1.16
C ARG A 96 -10.43 -12.26 -0.26
N LYS A 97 -11.03 -12.14 0.95
CA LYS A 97 -11.21 -13.21 1.97
C LYS A 97 -9.98 -14.13 2.07
N LEU A 98 -8.79 -13.52 2.01
CA LEU A 98 -7.51 -14.24 2.00
C LEU A 98 -7.26 -14.87 3.36
N GLY A 99 -6.73 -16.09 3.36
CA GLY A 99 -6.43 -16.86 4.56
C GLY A 99 -7.49 -17.91 4.92
N PHE A 100 -7.38 -18.42 6.14
CA PHE A 100 -8.30 -19.43 6.68
C PHE A 100 -9.34 -18.72 7.56
N ALA A 101 -10.47 -18.34 6.97
CA ALA A 101 -11.62 -17.86 7.72
C ALA A 101 -12.18 -19.00 8.58
N SER A 102 -12.86 -18.68 9.68
CA SER A 102 -13.39 -19.69 10.59
C SER A 102 -14.37 -20.67 9.95
N GLY A 103 -15.16 -20.20 8.98
CA GLY A 103 -16.11 -21.02 8.21
C GLY A 103 -15.44 -21.93 7.18
N ASP A 104 -14.39 -21.46 6.52
CA ASP A 104 -13.74 -22.19 5.41
C ASP A 104 -12.48 -22.96 5.87
N TRP A 105 -12.20 -22.99 7.17
CA TRP A 105 -10.96 -23.55 7.72
C TRP A 105 -10.87 -25.05 7.53
N GLU A 106 -11.95 -25.78 7.84
CA GLU A 106 -11.97 -27.24 7.74
C GLU A 106 -11.87 -27.70 6.28
N GLU A 107 -12.57 -27.00 5.38
CA GLU A 107 -12.53 -27.26 3.93
C GLU A 107 -11.14 -27.00 3.34
N LYS A 108 -10.50 -25.87 3.68
CA LYS A 108 -9.17 -25.52 3.16
C LYS A 108 -8.01 -26.30 3.78
N THR A 109 -8.16 -26.81 5.00
CA THR A 109 -7.08 -27.53 5.70
C THR A 109 -7.24 -29.05 5.67
N GLY A 110 -8.42 -29.55 5.33
CA GLY A 110 -8.77 -30.97 5.43
C GLY A 110 -8.79 -31.51 6.86
N LYS A 111 -8.75 -30.64 7.87
CA LYS A 111 -8.68 -30.99 9.29
C LYS A 111 -9.95 -30.56 10.00
N LYS A 112 -10.47 -31.42 10.88
CA LYS A 112 -11.55 -31.04 11.80
C LYS A 112 -11.01 -30.16 12.91
N ARG A 113 -11.72 -29.09 13.23
CA ARG A 113 -11.33 -28.14 14.27
C ARG A 113 -11.57 -28.80 15.64
N LYS A 114 -10.55 -28.83 16.50
CA LYS A 114 -10.74 -29.29 17.89
C LYS A 114 -11.68 -28.32 18.59
N LYS A 115 -12.88 -28.79 18.98
CA LYS A 115 -13.76 -28.03 19.87
C LYS A 115 -13.09 -27.98 21.24
N ASN A 116 -12.70 -26.79 21.69
CA ASN A 116 -12.35 -26.61 23.09
C ASN A 116 -13.65 -26.78 23.89
N GLN A 117 -13.72 -27.80 24.73
CA GLN A 117 -14.75 -27.91 25.76
C GLN A 117 -14.52 -26.76 26.75
N ILE A 118 -15.55 -25.94 26.95
CA ILE A 118 -15.63 -24.95 28.03
C ILE A 118 -16.20 -25.66 29.24
#